data_AF-A0A846MT79-F1
#
_entry.id   AF-A0A846MT79-F1
#
_cell.length_a   1.000
_cell.length_b   1.000
_cell.length_c   1.000
_cell.angle_alpha   90.00
_cell.angle_beta   90.00
_cell.angle_gamma   90.00
#
_symmetry.space_group_name_H-M   'P 1'
#
loop_
_entity.id
_entity.type
_entity.pdbx_description
1 polymer ?
#
loop_
_entity_poly.entity_id
_entity_poly.type
_entity_poly.pdbx_seq_one_letter_code
_entity_poly.pdbx_strand_id
1 'polypeptide(L)'
;MMRQRFYLLFCFMLIYASFAYTQGNESLAFEQAKLQMLCEAIRFNYKYQGQASYVKTLDCRSLQALGNSLPSRFKSSTRLYNTYARRSYEQLTDLESRLEKLQKDLIAELEGIGQIAHGNDSKKLQIWNDALRQLNREFDIIRSNAIRQQLATEKQAPFVHPKENDVNEPSEISAPEQEAVNIAPISSQKTAANGYHGLWIISILSAFVALAAAGTAYVIHVRSKSEIAALREMVYERYNLLDRRFDLFYQQLLKQKQPISESTQKGEEESHSGDT
;
A
#
# COMPACT_ATOMS: atom_id res chain seq x y z
N MET A 1 22.91 40.62 -7.58
CA MET A 1 23.05 39.14 -7.60
C MET A 1 22.46 38.41 -6.37
N MET A 2 22.43 38.97 -5.15
CA MET A 2 21.86 38.26 -3.98
C MET A 2 20.34 38.01 -4.04
N ARG A 3 19.54 38.97 -4.54
CA ARG A 3 18.07 38.81 -4.64
C ARG A 3 17.64 37.62 -5.52
N GLN A 4 18.33 37.37 -6.63
CA GLN A 4 17.99 36.30 -7.56
C GLN A 4 18.23 34.89 -6.98
N ARG A 5 19.22 34.74 -6.09
CA ARG A 5 19.48 33.48 -5.37
C ARG A 5 18.44 33.19 -4.29
N PHE A 6 17.92 34.23 -3.63
CA PHE A 6 16.80 34.11 -2.68
C PHE A 6 15.50 33.69 -3.38
N TYR A 7 15.18 34.26 -4.54
CA TYR A 7 14.00 33.85 -5.31
C TYR A 7 14.08 32.40 -5.80
N LEU A 8 15.26 31.94 -6.24
CA LEU A 8 15.44 30.54 -6.65
C LEU A 8 15.27 29.56 -5.49
N LEU A 9 15.81 29.88 -4.31
CA LEU A 9 15.62 29.06 -3.11
C LEU A 9 14.16 29.05 -2.64
N PHE A 10 13.47 30.19 -2.69
CA PHE A 10 12.07 30.28 -2.30
C PHE A 10 11.15 29.52 -3.26
N CYS A 11 11.39 29.60 -4.58
CA CYS A 11 10.69 28.77 -5.56
C CYS A 11 10.96 27.27 -5.35
N PHE A 12 12.19 26.87 -5.06
CA PHE A 12 12.51 25.47 -4.80
C PHE A 12 11.80 24.94 -3.54
N MET A 13 11.74 25.74 -2.47
CA MET A 13 11.04 25.40 -1.24
C MET A 13 9.52 25.34 -1.44
N LEU A 14 8.94 26.23 -2.25
CA LEU A 14 7.52 26.19 -2.59
C LEU A 14 7.17 24.94 -3.43
N ILE A 15 7.99 24.58 -4.41
CA ILE A 15 7.80 23.36 -5.21
C ILE A 15 7.90 22.10 -4.34
N TYR A 16 8.85 22.06 -3.40
CA TYR A 16 8.99 20.95 -2.45
C TYR A 16 7.80 20.82 -1.50
N ALA A 17 7.30 21.96 -0.98
CA ALA A 17 6.13 21.99 -0.11
C ALA A 17 4.87 21.49 -0.84
N SER A 18 4.68 21.88 -2.10
CA SER A 18 3.59 21.38 -2.94
C SER A 18 3.70 19.87 -3.13
N PHE A 19 4.87 19.34 -3.50
CA PHE A 19 5.08 17.91 -3.74
C PHE A 19 4.85 17.04 -2.49
N ALA A 20 5.31 17.50 -1.32
CA ALA A 20 5.09 16.80 -0.06
C ALA A 20 3.61 16.77 0.35
N TYR A 21 2.85 17.84 0.05
CA TYR A 21 1.42 17.91 0.35
C TYR A 21 0.59 16.99 -0.55
N THR A 22 0.94 16.86 -1.83
CA THR A 22 0.24 15.94 -2.76
C THR A 22 0.45 14.47 -2.36
N GLN A 23 1.68 14.08 -1.99
CA GLN A 23 1.96 12.70 -1.53
C GLN A 23 1.20 12.34 -0.23
N GLY A 24 1.04 13.29 0.69
CA GLY A 24 0.30 13.08 1.93
C GLY A 24 -1.19 12.78 1.69
N ASN A 25 -1.82 13.51 0.77
CA ASN A 25 -3.24 13.36 0.44
C ASN A 25 -3.52 12.08 -0.36
N GLU A 26 -2.65 11.72 -1.30
CA GLU A 26 -2.74 10.46 -2.04
C GLU A 26 -2.61 9.23 -1.13
N SER A 27 -1.70 9.29 -0.16
CA SER A 27 -1.52 8.25 0.83
C SER A 27 -2.79 8.07 1.68
N LEU A 28 -3.40 9.17 2.13
CA LEU A 28 -4.63 9.13 2.91
C LEU A 28 -5.81 8.55 2.11
N ALA A 29 -6.00 8.99 0.86
CA ALA A 29 -7.06 8.49 -0.01
C ALA A 29 -6.93 6.99 -0.27
N PHE A 30 -5.69 6.51 -0.49
CA PHE A 30 -5.41 5.09 -0.62
C PHE A 30 -5.75 4.32 0.66
N GLU A 31 -5.27 4.78 1.82
CA GLU A 31 -5.50 4.10 3.10
C GLU A 31 -6.98 4.03 3.48
N GLN A 32 -7.75 5.09 3.21
CA GLN A 32 -9.18 5.12 3.45
C GLN A 32 -9.94 4.16 2.53
N ALA A 33 -9.64 4.17 1.23
CA ALA A 33 -10.23 3.24 0.27
C ALA A 33 -9.86 1.79 0.60
N LYS A 34 -8.62 1.54 1.00
CA LYS A 34 -8.14 0.22 1.44
C LYS A 34 -8.92 -0.29 2.65
N LEU A 35 -9.14 0.56 3.65
CA LEU A 35 -9.96 0.22 4.81
C LEU A 35 -11.39 -0.17 4.40
N GLN A 36 -12.02 0.62 3.52
CA GLN A 36 -13.37 0.33 3.04
C GLN A 36 -13.45 -0.97 2.25
N MET A 37 -12.53 -1.20 1.29
CA MET A 37 -12.48 -2.43 0.51
C MET A 37 -12.25 -3.66 1.40
N LEU A 38 -11.33 -3.57 2.38
CA LEU A 38 -11.09 -4.67 3.32
C LEU A 38 -12.28 -4.94 4.23
N CYS A 39 -12.93 -3.89 4.72
CA CYS A 39 -14.15 -4.02 5.52
C CYS A 39 -15.22 -4.78 4.72
N GLU A 40 -15.50 -4.37 3.49
CA GLU A 40 -16.51 -5.03 2.66
C GLU A 40 -16.10 -6.45 2.24
N ALA A 41 -14.82 -6.71 1.95
CA ALA A 41 -14.33 -8.06 1.68
C ALA A 41 -14.55 -9.02 2.87
N ILE A 42 -14.29 -8.55 4.09
CA ILE A 42 -14.47 -9.33 5.30
C ILE A 42 -15.96 -9.53 5.62
N ARG A 43 -16.78 -8.48 5.45
CA ARG A 43 -18.24 -8.57 5.60
C ARG A 43 -18.83 -9.58 4.63
N PHE A 44 -18.40 -9.52 3.37
CA PHE A 44 -18.75 -10.47 2.33
C PHE A 44 -18.41 -11.90 2.78
N ASN A 45 -17.17 -12.13 3.19
CA ASN A 45 -16.73 -13.45 3.64
C ASN A 45 -17.57 -13.97 4.82
N TYR A 46 -17.87 -13.14 5.82
CA TYR A 46 -18.76 -13.53 6.92
C TYR A 46 -20.18 -13.85 6.47
N LYS A 47 -20.75 -13.03 5.58
CA LYS A 47 -22.11 -13.24 5.08
C LYS A 47 -22.23 -14.58 4.35
N TYR A 48 -21.31 -14.88 3.44
CA TYR A 48 -21.41 -16.06 2.58
C TYR A 48 -20.80 -17.33 3.18
N GLN A 49 -20.00 -17.25 4.24
CA GLN A 49 -19.62 -18.40 5.07
C GLN A 49 -20.63 -18.72 6.19
N GLY A 50 -21.81 -18.11 6.20
CA GLY A 50 -22.86 -18.36 7.20
C GLY A 50 -22.57 -17.76 8.59
N GLN A 51 -21.70 -16.75 8.66
CA GLN A 51 -21.27 -16.04 9.87
C GLN A 51 -21.84 -14.61 9.91
N ALA A 52 -23.03 -14.39 9.35
CA ALA A 52 -23.62 -13.07 9.18
C ALA A 52 -23.83 -12.28 10.49
N SER A 53 -23.96 -12.97 11.64
CA SER A 53 -24.04 -12.33 12.95
C SER A 53 -22.80 -11.52 13.32
N TYR A 54 -21.62 -11.89 12.81
CA TYR A 54 -20.35 -11.20 13.05
C TYR A 54 -20.13 -9.98 12.15
N VAL A 55 -20.98 -9.77 11.14
CA VAL A 55 -20.90 -8.57 10.28
C VAL A 55 -21.09 -7.29 11.11
N LYS A 56 -21.98 -7.33 12.11
CA LYS A 56 -22.28 -6.18 12.98
C LYS A 56 -21.19 -5.91 14.02
N THR A 57 -20.31 -6.87 14.29
CA THR A 57 -19.23 -6.73 15.28
C THR A 57 -17.95 -6.16 14.67
N LEU A 58 -17.88 -6.03 13.33
CA LEU A 58 -16.72 -5.49 12.64
C LEU A 58 -16.62 -3.98 12.83
N ASP A 59 -15.46 -3.53 13.33
CA ASP A 59 -15.17 -2.12 13.50
C ASP A 59 -14.35 -1.58 12.33
N CYS A 60 -15.03 -0.91 11.39
CA CYS A 60 -14.39 -0.39 10.17
C CYS A 60 -13.98 1.08 10.29
N ARG A 61 -13.74 1.60 11.51
CA ARG A 61 -13.28 2.98 11.73
C ARG A 61 -11.81 3.19 11.39
N SER A 62 -10.98 2.18 11.56
CA SER A 62 -9.56 2.19 11.21
C SER A 62 -9.06 0.78 10.91
N LEU A 63 -7.93 0.64 10.22
CA LEU A 63 -7.33 -0.68 9.98
C LEU A 63 -7.00 -1.40 11.28
N GLN A 64 -6.55 -0.68 12.30
CA GLN A 64 -6.26 -1.28 13.61
C GLN A 64 -7.54 -1.76 14.30
N ALA A 65 -8.60 -0.97 14.29
CA ALA A 65 -9.88 -1.34 14.87
C ALA A 65 -10.49 -2.56 14.15
N LEU A 66 -10.37 -2.61 12.83
CA LEU A 66 -10.80 -3.75 12.01
C LEU A 66 -10.07 -5.02 12.45
N GLY A 67 -8.74 -4.96 12.55
CA GLY A 67 -7.92 -6.08 13.04
C GLY A 67 -8.31 -6.57 14.43
N ASN A 68 -8.54 -5.64 15.36
CA ASN A 68 -8.95 -5.97 16.73
C ASN A 68 -10.36 -6.57 16.80
N SER A 69 -11.24 -6.20 15.88
CA SER A 69 -12.62 -6.69 15.82
C SER A 69 -12.76 -8.09 15.20
N LEU A 70 -11.69 -8.64 14.62
CA LEU A 70 -11.69 -9.94 13.94
C LEU A 70 -11.41 -11.09 14.92
N PRO A 71 -12.37 -12.02 15.13
CA PRO A 71 -12.10 -13.22 15.91
C PRO A 71 -11.11 -14.14 15.20
N SER A 72 -10.04 -14.53 15.89
CA SER A 72 -8.93 -15.36 15.38
C SER A 72 -9.36 -16.72 14.81
N ARG A 73 -10.52 -17.25 15.24
CA ARG A 73 -11.10 -18.49 14.70
C ARG A 73 -11.48 -18.39 13.21
N PHE A 74 -11.72 -17.18 12.70
CA PHE A 74 -12.08 -16.98 11.29
C PHE A 74 -10.83 -16.81 10.44
N LYS A 75 -10.22 -17.96 10.08
CA LYS A 75 -8.92 -18.01 9.40
C LYS A 75 -8.89 -17.23 8.08
N SER A 76 -9.92 -17.36 7.23
CA SER A 76 -10.01 -16.68 5.93
C SER A 76 -10.07 -15.16 6.08
N SER A 77 -10.94 -14.63 6.96
CA SER A 77 -11.03 -13.19 7.23
C SER A 77 -9.78 -12.64 7.92
N THR A 78 -9.18 -13.40 8.84
CA THR A 78 -7.94 -13.02 9.51
C THR A 78 -6.77 -12.97 8.52
N ARG A 79 -6.70 -13.93 7.59
CA ARG A 79 -5.71 -13.95 6.51
C ARG A 79 -5.90 -12.78 5.56
N LEU A 80 -7.13 -12.49 5.11
CA LEU A 80 -7.43 -11.31 4.29
C LEU A 80 -6.91 -10.03 4.96
N TYR A 81 -7.24 -9.82 6.22
CA TYR A 81 -6.76 -8.67 6.97
C TYR A 81 -5.22 -8.62 7.05
N ASN A 82 -4.58 -9.68 7.52
CA ASN A 82 -3.12 -9.71 7.71
C ASN A 82 -2.35 -9.51 6.39
N THR A 83 -2.84 -10.09 5.30
CA THR A 83 -2.21 -9.98 3.98
C THR A 83 -2.26 -8.58 3.42
N TYR A 84 -3.40 -7.88 3.57
CA TYR A 84 -3.66 -6.65 2.83
C TYR A 84 -3.63 -5.38 3.67
N ALA A 85 -3.83 -5.44 5.00
CA ALA A 85 -3.76 -4.26 5.86
C ALA A 85 -2.38 -3.57 5.79
N ARG A 86 -1.32 -4.37 5.62
CA ARG A 86 0.08 -3.90 5.53
C ARG A 86 0.56 -3.65 4.09
N ARG A 87 -0.27 -3.92 3.07
CA ARG A 87 0.10 -3.70 1.66
C ARG A 87 -0.05 -2.23 1.31
N SER A 88 1.03 -1.63 0.82
CA SER A 88 1.07 -0.23 0.40
C SER A 88 1.08 -0.05 -1.12
N TYR A 89 1.55 -1.06 -1.87
CA TYR A 89 1.73 -1.00 -3.33
C TYR A 89 2.59 0.19 -3.80
N GLU A 90 3.62 0.55 -3.02
CA GLU A 90 4.52 1.68 -3.28
C GLU A 90 5.25 1.62 -4.62
N GLN A 91 5.35 0.44 -5.25
CA GLN A 91 5.92 0.29 -6.58
C GLN A 91 5.04 0.88 -7.70
N LEU A 92 3.78 1.19 -7.41
CA LEU A 92 2.85 1.84 -8.34
C LEU A 92 2.75 3.32 -7.96
N THR A 93 2.96 4.20 -8.92
CA THR A 93 3.12 5.63 -8.67
C THR A 93 1.80 6.38 -8.50
N ASP A 94 0.73 5.92 -9.13
CA ASP A 94 -0.57 6.58 -9.13
C ASP A 94 -1.59 5.88 -8.22
N LEU A 95 -2.48 6.67 -7.60
CA LEU A 95 -3.53 6.18 -6.71
C LEU A 95 -4.43 5.15 -7.42
N GLU A 96 -4.82 5.43 -8.67
CA GLU A 96 -5.75 4.60 -9.42
C GLU A 96 -5.21 3.18 -9.63
N SER A 97 -3.97 3.04 -10.10
CA SER A 97 -3.31 1.74 -10.28
C SER A 97 -3.13 0.99 -8.97
N ARG A 98 -2.80 1.70 -7.88
CA ARG A 98 -2.71 1.09 -6.54
C ARG A 98 -4.04 0.52 -6.08
N LEU A 99 -5.13 1.26 -6.27
CA LEU A 99 -6.49 0.82 -5.91
C LEU A 99 -6.99 -0.31 -6.82
N GLU A 100 -6.74 -0.23 -8.13
CA GLU A 100 -7.09 -1.29 -9.06
C GLU A 100 -6.34 -2.58 -8.72
N LYS A 101 -5.06 -2.48 -8.37
CA LYS A 101 -4.28 -3.65 -7.95
C LYS A 101 -4.80 -4.26 -6.65
N LEU A 102 -5.11 -3.44 -5.65
CA LEU A 102 -5.74 -3.90 -4.42
C LEU A 102 -7.08 -4.60 -4.68
N GLN A 103 -7.94 -4.00 -5.51
CA GLN A 103 -9.22 -4.57 -5.92
C GLN A 103 -9.03 -5.94 -6.58
N LYS A 104 -8.15 -6.05 -7.57
CA LYS A 104 -7.84 -7.32 -8.26
C LYS A 104 -7.34 -8.39 -7.29
N ASP A 105 -6.42 -8.01 -6.39
CA ASP A 105 -5.86 -8.97 -5.45
C ASP A 105 -6.92 -9.45 -4.43
N LEU A 106 -7.78 -8.56 -3.93
CA LEU A 106 -8.87 -8.93 -3.01
C LEU A 106 -9.89 -9.85 -3.67
N ILE A 107 -10.29 -9.55 -4.92
CA ILE A 107 -11.21 -10.40 -5.66
C ILE A 107 -10.60 -11.79 -5.89
N ALA A 108 -9.34 -11.86 -6.35
CA ALA A 108 -8.67 -13.14 -6.57
C ALA A 108 -8.57 -13.99 -5.28
N GLU A 109 -8.27 -13.36 -4.14
CA GLU A 109 -8.24 -14.06 -2.85
C GLU A 109 -9.63 -14.57 -2.45
N LEU A 110 -10.69 -13.79 -2.67
CA LEU A 110 -12.07 -14.19 -2.41
C LEU A 110 -12.57 -15.28 -3.37
N GLU A 111 -12.16 -15.27 -4.63
CA GLU A 111 -12.40 -16.38 -5.58
C GLU A 111 -11.76 -17.67 -5.05
N GLY A 112 -10.50 -17.59 -4.61
CA GLY A 112 -9.79 -18.71 -3.99
C GLY A 112 -10.50 -19.24 -2.74
N ILE A 113 -10.96 -18.36 -1.85
CA ILE A 113 -11.74 -18.72 -0.66
C ILE A 113 -13.05 -19.43 -1.06
N GLY A 114 -13.77 -18.87 -2.03
CA GLY A 114 -15.01 -19.45 -2.55
C GLY A 114 -14.81 -20.85 -3.13
N GLN A 115 -13.76 -21.03 -3.92
CA GLN A 115 -13.43 -22.33 -4.51
C GLN A 115 -13.10 -23.38 -3.43
N ILE A 116 -12.37 -22.99 -2.38
CA ILE A 116 -12.04 -23.89 -1.27
C ILE A 116 -13.29 -24.24 -0.45
N ALA A 117 -14.16 -23.26 -0.18
CA ALA A 117 -15.32 -23.44 0.69
C ALA A 117 -16.51 -24.13 -0.02
N HIS A 118 -16.67 -23.89 -1.32
CA HIS A 118 -17.87 -24.24 -2.08
C HIS A 118 -17.59 -25.02 -3.37
N GLY A 119 -16.34 -25.37 -3.68
CA GLY A 119 -15.95 -26.04 -4.93
C GLY A 119 -16.68 -27.36 -5.20
N ASN A 120 -17.18 -28.04 -4.16
CA ASN A 120 -17.95 -29.28 -4.27
C ASN A 120 -19.47 -29.07 -4.45
N ASP A 121 -19.97 -27.84 -4.29
CA ASP A 121 -21.38 -27.47 -4.39
C ASP A 121 -21.55 -26.35 -5.42
N SER A 122 -21.87 -26.74 -6.66
CA SER A 122 -21.97 -25.82 -7.79
C SER A 122 -22.98 -24.69 -7.59
N LYS A 123 -24.08 -24.96 -6.87
CA LYS A 123 -25.11 -23.95 -6.57
C LYS A 123 -24.58 -22.90 -5.60
N LYS A 124 -23.91 -23.33 -4.52
CA LYS A 124 -23.30 -22.39 -3.56
C LYS A 124 -22.15 -21.62 -4.18
N LEU A 125 -21.33 -22.26 -5.01
CA LEU A 125 -20.25 -21.59 -5.73
C LEU A 125 -20.79 -20.55 -6.71
N GLN A 126 -21.89 -20.85 -7.42
CA GLN A 126 -22.55 -19.87 -8.29
C GLN A 126 -23.06 -18.66 -7.49
N ILE A 127 -23.76 -18.89 -6.37
CA ILE A 127 -24.23 -17.81 -5.48
C ILE A 127 -23.06 -16.96 -4.96
N TRP A 128 -21.95 -17.59 -4.58
CA TRP A 128 -20.73 -16.91 -4.17
C TRP A 128 -20.19 -16.01 -5.30
N ASN A 129 -20.05 -16.56 -6.50
CA ASN A 129 -19.52 -15.83 -7.65
C ASN A 129 -20.43 -14.68 -8.08
N ASP A 130 -21.75 -14.86 -8.04
CA ASP A 130 -22.73 -13.80 -8.31
C ASP A 130 -22.60 -12.65 -7.32
N ALA A 131 -22.47 -12.98 -6.04
CA ALA A 131 -22.26 -12.00 -4.99
C ALA A 131 -20.88 -11.33 -5.08
N LEU A 132 -19.84 -12.07 -5.50
CA LEU A 132 -18.50 -11.53 -5.68
C LEU A 132 -18.46 -10.52 -6.84
N ARG A 133 -19.22 -10.76 -7.91
CA ARG A 133 -19.42 -9.77 -8.98
C ARG A 133 -20.09 -8.50 -8.48
N GLN A 134 -21.03 -8.61 -7.53
CA GLN A 134 -21.61 -7.44 -6.88
C GLN A 134 -20.59 -6.70 -6.02
N LEU A 135 -19.81 -7.40 -5.19
CA LEU A 135 -18.75 -6.80 -4.39
C LEU A 135 -17.72 -6.08 -5.26
N ASN A 136 -17.36 -6.64 -6.42
CA ASN A 136 -16.43 -6.00 -7.34
C ASN A 136 -16.96 -4.64 -7.86
N ARG A 137 -18.26 -4.54 -8.12
CA ARG A 137 -18.90 -3.25 -8.48
C ARG A 137 -18.91 -2.26 -7.30
N GLU A 138 -19.05 -2.76 -6.07
CA GLU A 138 -18.93 -1.92 -4.88
C GLU A 138 -17.49 -1.40 -4.70
N PHE A 139 -16.48 -2.21 -5.03
CA PHE A 139 -15.09 -1.77 -5.08
C PHE A 139 -14.85 -0.69 -6.15
N ASP A 140 -15.48 -0.81 -7.33
CA ASP A 140 -15.40 0.25 -8.35
C ASP A 140 -15.96 1.59 -7.84
N ILE A 141 -17.05 1.56 -7.07
CA ILE A 141 -17.63 2.76 -6.43
C ILE A 141 -16.66 3.34 -5.39
N ILE A 142 -16.09 2.50 -4.52
CA ILE A 142 -15.10 2.94 -3.51
C ILE A 142 -13.90 3.58 -4.19
N ARG A 143 -13.34 2.94 -5.22
CA ARG A 143 -12.21 3.45 -6.01
C ARG A 143 -12.54 4.81 -6.64
N SER A 144 -13.67 4.89 -7.33
CA SER A 144 -14.11 6.14 -7.99
C SER A 144 -14.30 7.28 -6.98
N ASN A 145 -14.83 6.98 -5.79
CA ASN A 145 -14.98 7.95 -4.72
C ASN A 145 -13.64 8.45 -4.18
N ALA A 146 -12.66 7.57 -3.99
CA ALA A 146 -11.33 7.93 -3.52
C ALA A 146 -10.61 8.85 -4.51
N ILE A 147 -10.66 8.51 -5.81
CA ILE A 147 -10.09 9.33 -6.89
C ILE A 147 -10.75 10.71 -6.92
N ARG A 148 -12.09 10.77 -6.83
CA ARG A 148 -12.82 12.04 -6.79
C ARG A 148 -12.48 12.89 -5.56
N GLN A 149 -12.30 12.28 -4.39
CA GLN A 149 -11.91 12.98 -3.16
C GLN A 149 -10.49 13.56 -3.28
N GLN A 150 -9.56 12.84 -3.90
CA GLN A 150 -8.23 13.37 -4.21
C GLN A 150 -8.32 14.63 -5.10
N LEU A 151 -9.04 14.53 -6.22
CA LEU A 151 -9.24 15.64 -7.16
C LEU A 151 -9.90 16.87 -6.50
N ALA A 152 -10.83 16.65 -5.56
CA ALA A 152 -11.49 17.74 -4.84
C ALA A 152 -10.55 18.41 -3.82
N THR A 153 -9.70 17.62 -3.16
CA THR A 153 -8.71 18.12 -2.18
C THR A 153 -7.60 18.90 -2.88
N GLU A 154 -7.19 18.48 -4.08
CA GLU A 154 -6.22 19.20 -4.92
C GLU A 154 -6.73 20.57 -5.39
N LYS A 155 -8.04 20.68 -5.69
CA LYS A 155 -8.68 21.95 -6.07
C LYS A 155 -8.83 22.96 -4.91
N GLN A 156 -8.67 22.55 -3.66
CA GLN A 156 -8.81 23.41 -2.48
C GLN A 156 -7.48 23.87 -1.88
N ALA A 157 -6.34 23.64 -2.55
CA ALA A 157 -5.08 24.25 -2.14
C ALA A 157 -5.21 25.79 -2.14
N PRO A 158 -4.91 26.49 -1.03
CA PRO A 158 -5.24 27.90 -0.88
C PRO A 158 -4.46 28.77 -1.85
N PHE A 159 -5.17 29.33 -2.82
CA PHE A 159 -4.75 30.51 -3.55
C PHE A 159 -4.73 31.67 -2.54
N VAL A 160 -3.54 32.03 -2.06
CA VAL A 160 -3.35 33.28 -1.31
C VAL A 160 -3.56 34.41 -2.30
N HIS A 161 -4.80 34.89 -2.42
CA HIS A 161 -5.08 36.19 -3.01
C HIS A 161 -4.54 37.25 -2.06
N PRO A 162 -3.57 38.08 -2.46
CA PRO A 162 -3.29 39.31 -1.75
C PRO A 162 -4.55 40.18 -1.89
N LYS A 163 -5.17 40.54 -0.77
CA LYS A 163 -6.19 41.59 -0.77
C LYS A 163 -5.50 42.92 -1.10
N GLU A 164 -5.61 43.28 -2.36
CA GLU A 164 -5.51 44.65 -2.88
C GLU A 164 -6.74 45.42 -2.41
N ASN A 165 -6.53 46.52 -1.69
CA ASN A 165 -7.52 47.59 -1.51
C ASN A 165 -6.75 48.91 -1.49
N ASP A 166 -7.05 49.72 -2.50
CA ASP A 166 -6.50 51.03 -2.80
C ASP A 166 -7.13 52.17 -1.97
N VAL A 167 -6.27 53.11 -1.58
CA VAL A 167 -6.37 54.59 -1.70
C VAL A 167 -7.47 55.37 -0.93
N ASN A 168 -7.04 56.19 0.06
CA ASN A 168 -7.14 57.67 0.02
C ASN A 168 -6.43 58.37 1.21
N GLU A 169 -5.55 59.33 0.88
CA GLU A 169 -4.83 60.34 1.69
C GLU A 169 -5.76 61.57 1.99
N PRO A 170 -5.34 62.73 2.62
CA PRO A 170 -4.09 63.13 3.31
C PRO A 170 -4.22 64.04 4.58
N SER A 171 -3.05 64.44 5.15
CA SER A 171 -2.74 65.53 6.12
C SER A 171 -2.99 65.22 7.62
N GLU A 172 -2.16 65.57 8.61
CA GLU A 172 -1.32 66.77 8.83
C GLU A 172 -0.30 66.53 9.98
N ILE A 173 0.97 66.90 9.74
CA ILE A 173 2.03 67.45 10.61
C ILE A 173 2.00 67.20 12.15
N SER A 174 3.05 66.53 12.67
CA SER A 174 3.93 67.01 13.77
C SER A 174 5.08 66.03 14.06
N ALA A 175 6.32 66.53 13.95
CA ALA A 175 7.58 65.87 14.34
C ALA A 175 7.91 66.17 15.82
N PRO A 176 9.08 65.78 16.40
CA PRO A 176 10.15 64.87 15.94
C PRO A 176 10.56 63.82 17.02
N GLU A 177 11.48 62.89 16.71
CA GLU A 177 12.79 62.74 17.40
C GLU A 177 13.54 61.47 16.91
N GLN A 178 14.71 61.70 16.28
CA GLN A 178 15.95 60.88 16.21
C GLN A 178 15.86 59.43 15.68
N GLU A 179 16.75 58.88 14.85
CA GLU A 179 18.11 59.22 14.46
C GLU A 179 18.40 58.47 13.14
N ALA A 180 19.09 59.14 12.21
CA ALA A 180 19.40 58.61 10.89
C ALA A 180 20.75 57.90 10.89
N VAL A 181 20.88 56.73 10.26
CA VAL A 181 22.12 56.39 9.52
C VAL A 181 21.81 55.57 8.27
N ASN A 182 22.25 56.13 7.14
CA ASN A 182 22.18 55.65 5.76
C ASN A 182 23.12 54.44 5.49
N ILE A 183 22.72 53.60 4.53
CA ILE A 183 23.50 52.48 3.95
C ILE A 183 24.09 52.97 2.61
N ALA A 184 25.40 52.99 2.39
CA ALA A 184 26.24 52.09 1.55
C ALA A 184 27.50 52.88 1.09
N PRO A 185 28.60 52.32 0.50
CA PRO A 185 28.77 50.96 -0.07
C PRO A 185 30.13 50.23 0.17
N ILE A 186 30.09 48.90 0.04
CA ILE A 186 31.09 47.92 -0.46
C ILE A 186 32.60 48.28 -0.43
N SER A 187 33.43 47.52 0.32
CA SER A 187 34.62 46.79 -0.21
C SER A 187 35.46 46.10 0.89
N SER A 188 35.79 44.83 0.63
CA SER A 188 37.01 44.07 1.00
C SER A 188 37.47 43.93 2.46
N GLN A 189 37.26 42.70 2.97
CA GLN A 189 38.31 41.82 3.53
C GLN A 189 39.34 42.44 4.50
N LYS A 190 39.12 42.29 5.82
CA LYS A 190 40.17 41.86 6.75
C LYS A 190 39.60 41.34 8.07
N THR A 191 40.32 40.38 8.63
CA THR A 191 39.98 39.45 9.69
C THR A 191 39.84 40.04 11.10
N ALA A 192 38.94 39.36 11.85
CA ALA A 192 39.00 39.02 13.27
C ALA A 192 38.79 40.13 14.34
N ALA A 193 37.61 40.11 14.95
CA ALA A 193 37.44 39.79 16.37
C ALA A 193 35.95 39.47 16.65
N ASN A 194 35.68 38.44 17.46
CA ASN A 194 34.36 38.01 17.95
C ASN A 194 33.51 37.11 17.01
N GLY A 195 34.12 36.03 16.50
CA GLY A 195 33.49 35.09 15.55
C GLY A 195 33.25 33.66 16.05
N TYR A 196 33.14 33.42 17.37
CA TYR A 196 33.04 32.04 17.90
C TYR A 196 31.61 31.55 18.13
N HIS A 197 30.59 32.42 18.12
CA HIS A 197 29.20 32.02 18.37
C HIS A 197 28.46 31.45 17.14
N GLY A 198 28.93 31.63 15.92
CA GLY A 198 28.31 31.02 14.73
C GLY A 198 28.77 29.58 14.48
N LEU A 199 30.04 29.29 14.76
CA LEU A 199 30.68 28.01 14.44
C LEU A 199 30.20 26.85 15.35
N TRP A 200 29.97 27.09 16.63
CA TRP A 200 29.46 26.05 17.54
C TRP A 200 28.00 25.66 17.23
N ILE A 201 27.15 26.63 16.81
CA ILE A 201 25.76 26.35 16.42
C ILE A 201 25.72 25.48 15.16
N ILE A 202 26.55 25.79 14.16
CA ILE A 202 26.64 25.00 12.92
C ILE A 202 27.18 23.59 13.22
N SER A 203 28.14 23.47 14.13
CA SER A 203 28.68 22.16 14.56
C SER A 203 27.61 21.31 15.26
N ILE A 204 26.84 21.90 16.18
CA ILE A 204 25.74 21.23 16.86
C ILE A 204 24.66 20.79 15.86
N LEU A 205 24.26 21.68 14.94
CA LEU A 205 23.27 21.34 13.91
C LEU A 205 23.73 20.19 13.02
N SER A 206 25.02 20.19 12.63
CA SER A 206 25.59 19.10 11.82
C SER A 206 25.61 17.76 12.56
N ALA A 207 25.86 17.78 13.87
CA ALA A 207 25.80 16.59 14.71
C ALA A 207 24.38 16.02 14.80
N PHE A 208 23.36 16.88 14.93
CA PHE A 208 21.95 16.45 14.94
C PHE A 208 21.51 15.85 13.60
N VAL A 209 21.92 16.45 12.48
CA VAL A 209 21.62 15.90 11.15
C VAL A 209 22.30 14.55 10.95
N ALA A 210 23.55 14.38 11.40
CA ALA A 210 24.26 13.11 11.33
C ALA A 210 23.61 12.03 12.21
N LEU A 211 23.17 12.38 13.42
CA LEU A 211 22.47 11.47 14.33
C LEU A 211 21.10 11.06 13.79
N ALA A 212 20.35 12.00 13.21
CA ALA A 212 19.08 11.71 12.56
C ALA A 212 19.27 10.78 11.35
N ALA A 213 20.29 11.01 10.52
CA ALA A 213 20.61 10.17 9.38
C ALA A 213 21.07 8.76 9.80
N ALA A 214 21.89 8.65 10.84
CA ALA A 214 22.30 7.36 11.39
C ALA A 214 21.10 6.60 12.01
N GLY A 215 20.20 7.32 12.68
CA GLY A 215 18.96 6.77 13.24
C GLY A 215 18.01 6.24 12.18
N THR A 216 17.76 7.00 11.11
CA THR A 216 16.92 6.54 9.99
C THR A 216 17.56 5.37 9.26
N ALA A 217 18.87 5.39 9.02
CA ALA A 217 19.60 4.27 8.43
C ALA A 217 19.52 2.99 9.30
N TYR A 218 19.62 3.14 10.63
CA TYR A 218 19.46 2.03 11.57
C TYR A 218 18.03 1.44 11.53
N VAL A 219 17.00 2.28 11.55
CA VAL A 219 15.60 1.83 11.45
C VAL A 219 15.33 1.11 10.13
N ILE A 220 15.85 1.63 9.01
CA ILE A 220 15.76 0.98 7.69
C ILE A 220 16.50 -0.36 7.70
N HIS A 221 17.67 -0.44 8.33
CA HIS A 221 18.45 -1.68 8.42
C HIS A 221 17.79 -2.75 9.30
N VAL A 222 17.19 -2.37 10.42
CA VAL A 222 16.44 -3.29 11.29
C VAL A 222 15.17 -3.79 10.59
N ARG A 223 14.45 -2.87 9.92
CA ARG A 223 13.25 -3.22 9.16
C ARG A 223 13.58 -4.15 8.00
N SER A 224 14.66 -3.87 7.25
CA SER A 224 15.08 -4.71 6.12
C SER A 224 15.50 -6.11 6.58
N LYS A 225 16.14 -6.28 7.73
CA LYS A 225 16.42 -7.62 8.29
C LYS A 225 15.14 -8.41 8.58
N SER A 226 14.12 -7.77 9.14
CA SER A 226 12.83 -8.42 9.43
C SER A 226 12.08 -8.80 8.15
N GLU A 227 12.15 -7.95 7.13
CA GLU A 227 11.51 -8.19 5.83
C GLU A 227 12.25 -9.28 5.03
N ILE A 228 13.59 -9.33 5.07
CA ILE A 228 14.40 -10.39 4.44
C ILE A 228 14.15 -11.76 5.10
N ALA A 229 13.94 -11.80 6.42
CA ALA A 229 13.59 -13.04 7.11
C ALA A 229 12.21 -13.56 6.67
N ALA A 230 11.20 -12.67 6.62
CA ALA A 230 9.87 -13.02 6.14
C ALA A 230 9.85 -13.43 4.65
N LEU A 231 10.66 -12.78 3.82
CA LEU A 231 10.86 -13.14 2.41
C LEU A 231 11.52 -14.51 2.26
N ARG A 232 12.55 -14.83 3.07
CA ARG A 232 13.17 -16.16 3.06
C ARG A 232 12.16 -17.23 3.44
N GLU A 233 11.36 -17.01 4.47
CA GLU A 233 10.35 -17.96 4.92
C GLU A 233 9.28 -18.23 3.85
N MET A 234 8.78 -17.17 3.19
CA MET A 234 7.87 -17.32 2.04
C MET A 234 8.51 -18.04 0.84
N VAL A 235 9.80 -17.80 0.58
CA VAL A 235 10.52 -18.49 -0.50
C VAL A 235 10.70 -19.98 -0.15
N TYR A 236 11.07 -20.31 1.09
CA TYR A 236 11.18 -21.70 1.56
C TYR A 236 9.83 -22.42 1.49
N GLU A 237 8.74 -21.77 1.89
CA GLU A 237 7.41 -22.36 1.83
C GLU A 237 6.98 -22.63 0.37
N ARG A 238 7.22 -21.68 -0.55
CA ARG A 238 6.98 -21.87 -1.98
C ARG A 238 7.87 -22.97 -2.58
N TYR A 239 9.13 -23.06 -2.15
CA TYR A 239 10.06 -24.08 -2.64
C TYR A 239 9.63 -25.48 -2.19
N ASN A 240 9.24 -25.67 -0.93
CA ASN A 240 8.70 -26.94 -0.43
C ASN A 240 7.41 -27.36 -1.14
N LEU A 241 6.55 -26.40 -1.49
CA LEU A 241 5.33 -26.65 -2.25
C LEU A 241 5.64 -27.09 -3.69
N LEU A 242 6.69 -26.52 -4.29
CA LEU A 242 7.17 -26.90 -5.61
C LEU A 242 7.78 -28.31 -5.59
N ASP A 243 8.60 -28.60 -4.58
CA ASP A 243 9.28 -29.89 -4.39
C ASP A 243 8.27 -31.03 -4.23
N ARG A 244 7.24 -30.84 -3.39
CA ARG A 244 6.12 -31.77 -3.28
C ARG A 244 5.39 -32.03 -4.60
N ARG A 245 5.23 -31.00 -5.44
CA ARG A 245 4.60 -31.17 -6.77
C ARG A 245 5.50 -31.96 -7.71
N PHE A 246 6.81 -31.72 -7.67
CA PHE A 246 7.78 -32.50 -8.43
C PHE A 246 7.79 -33.97 -7.99
N ASP A 247 7.78 -34.26 -6.69
CA ASP A 247 7.71 -35.64 -6.19
C ASP A 247 6.45 -36.38 -6.67
N LEU A 248 5.29 -35.71 -6.63
CA LEU A 248 4.03 -36.27 -7.13
C LEU A 248 4.09 -36.53 -8.63
N PHE A 249 4.69 -35.62 -9.40
CA PHE A 249 4.89 -35.79 -10.83
C PHE A 249 5.83 -36.96 -11.13
N TYR A 250 6.94 -37.10 -10.39
CA TYR A 250 7.85 -38.23 -10.53
C TYR A 250 7.18 -39.57 -10.18
N GLN A 251 6.36 -39.61 -9.13
CA GLN A 251 5.58 -40.80 -8.78
C GLN A 251 4.57 -41.19 -9.88
N GLN A 252 3.96 -40.21 -10.54
CA GLN A 252 3.07 -40.48 -11.69
C GLN A 252 3.85 -41.03 -12.89
N LEU A 253 5.02 -40.48 -13.19
CA LEU A 253 5.89 -41.00 -14.25
C LEU A 253 6.36 -42.43 -13.94
N LEU A 254 6.69 -42.74 -12.69
CA LEU A 254 7.07 -44.09 -12.28
C LEU A 254 5.90 -45.08 -12.41
N LYS A 255 4.67 -44.67 -12.04
CA LYS A 255 3.46 -45.50 -12.23
C LYS A 255 3.13 -45.73 -13.70
N GLN A 256 3.34 -44.74 -14.56
CA GLN A 256 3.12 -44.89 -16.00
C GLN A 256 4.14 -45.81 -16.68
N LYS A 257 5.31 -46.02 -16.05
CA LYS A 257 6.38 -46.90 -16.54
C LYS A 257 6.26 -48.34 -16.05
N GLN A 258 5.27 -48.68 -15.21
CA GLN A 258 4.96 -50.08 -14.91
C GLN A 258 4.19 -50.70 -16.09
N PRO A 259 4.77 -51.69 -16.78
CA PRO A 259 4.08 -52.34 -17.89
C PRO A 259 2.87 -53.13 -17.37
N ILE A 260 1.79 -53.06 -18.15
CA ILE A 260 0.66 -53.99 -18.11
C ILE A 260 1.23 -55.38 -18.47
N SER A 261 1.65 -56.14 -17.48
CA SER A 261 2.02 -57.55 -17.67
C SER A 261 1.53 -58.35 -16.47
N GLU A 262 0.22 -58.61 -16.43
CA GLU A 262 -0.36 -59.79 -15.79
C GLU A 262 -1.88 -59.78 -15.96
N SER A 263 -2.36 -60.31 -17.09
CA SER A 263 -3.55 -61.16 -17.17
C SER A 263 -3.91 -61.42 -18.63
N THR A 264 -3.45 -62.54 -19.21
CA THR A 264 -4.23 -63.43 -20.10
C THR A 264 -3.35 -64.63 -20.43
N GLN A 265 -3.38 -65.64 -19.55
CA GLN A 265 -3.02 -67.02 -19.91
C GLN A 265 -3.70 -67.96 -18.92
N LYS A 266 -4.89 -68.47 -19.29
CA LYS A 266 -5.42 -69.76 -18.81
C LYS A 266 -6.67 -70.18 -19.60
N GLY A 267 -6.55 -71.33 -20.27
CA GLY A 267 -7.64 -72.15 -20.84
C GLY A 267 -8.11 -71.67 -22.22
N GLU A 268 -8.24 -72.49 -23.26
CA GLU A 268 -8.32 -73.96 -23.33
C GLU A 268 -8.11 -74.37 -24.80
N GLU A 269 -7.20 -75.33 -25.02
CA GLU A 269 -7.03 -76.09 -26.26
C GLU A 269 -8.10 -77.20 -26.36
N GLU A 270 -8.21 -77.78 -27.56
CA GLU A 270 -8.95 -78.99 -27.97
C GLU A 270 -10.39 -78.79 -28.47
N SER A 271 -10.87 -79.43 -29.54
CA SER A 271 -10.29 -80.29 -30.59
C SER A 271 -11.45 -80.63 -31.54
N HIS A 272 -11.12 -80.89 -32.82
CA HIS A 272 -11.84 -81.76 -33.78
C HIS A 272 -13.17 -81.23 -34.38
N SER A 273 -13.25 -81.06 -35.72
CA SER A 273 -13.52 -82.11 -36.74
C SER A 273 -14.90 -82.75 -36.52
N GLY A 274 -15.86 -82.79 -37.45
CA GLY A 274 -15.91 -82.59 -38.88
C GLY A 274 -17.32 -83.02 -39.35
N ASP A 275 -17.64 -82.68 -40.59
CA ASP A 275 -18.63 -83.29 -41.50
C ASP A 275 -20.13 -83.43 -41.14
N THR A 276 -20.91 -83.06 -42.18
CA THR A 276 -22.33 -83.35 -42.51
C THR A 276 -23.45 -82.63 -41.78
#